data_AF-A0A7S3AUZ0-F1
#
_entry.id   AF-A0A7S3AUZ0-F1
#
_cell.length_a   1.000
_cell.length_b   1.000
_cell.length_c   1.000
_cell.angle_alpha   90.00
_cell.angle_beta   90.00
_cell.angle_gamma   90.00
#
_symmetry.space_group_name_H-M   'P 1'
#
loop_
_entity.id
_entity.type
_entity.pdbx_description
1 polymer ?
#
loop_
_entity_poly.entity_id
_entity_poly.type
_entity_poly.pdbx_seq_one_letter_code
_entity_poly.pdbx_strand_id
1 'polypeptide(L)'
;DDLLYRLANSTGNLLDDAELIDVLQQTKETGIEVQEKLLNAEDTDKRINVAREEYRPVATRGSLLYFLVVDMAAINNMYMVSLQQFLALFDFSIENSDKAPLASKRIVNIIEYVTYYVTGYMHRGLFERHKKIWTLMLAMKIEQVADRLSATYVACLLKGGGALDVKSERQKPHDWIPEAVWLNVLQLSRTVQMLRDLPDALDRAGDAWRLWYDHDAPETQDFPDYNERLDTFEKMLLIRAIREDRALLATDTYIEHSLGKRYVLSTPLNLKAVSEEADRFTPTIALLSTGSDPTGIITDLARKKKIKVISISMGQGQEPAARKLLDTGVTEGCWVLLQNCHLGLGFMVEVEQWILALTDAEETFRLWITAEPHPKFPIGLLQHSIKITNEAPAGVQAGLKASYNWLNQDVLDSVTEPKWKIMLFALCFMHTIVQERRK
;
A
#
# COMPACT_ATOMS: atom_id res chain seq x y z
N ASP A 1 4.19 51.26 -26.58
CA ASP A 1 4.53 52.54 -25.92
C ASP A 1 5.46 53.42 -26.75
N ASP A 2 6.59 52.94 -27.29
CA ASP A 2 7.49 53.76 -28.13
C ASP A 2 6.83 54.31 -29.42
N LEU A 3 6.06 53.47 -30.13
CA LEU A 3 5.29 53.90 -31.31
C LEU A 3 4.27 55.02 -31.01
N LEU A 4 3.55 54.88 -29.89
CA LEU A 4 2.53 55.84 -29.46
C LEU A 4 3.16 57.17 -29.01
N TYR A 5 4.30 57.10 -28.31
CA TYR A 5 5.08 58.27 -27.91
C TYR A 5 5.58 59.08 -29.12
N ARG A 6 6.03 58.40 -30.19
CA ARG A 6 6.51 59.07 -31.41
C ARG A 6 5.39 59.64 -32.27
N LEU A 7 4.25 58.94 -32.37
CA LEU A 7 3.04 59.48 -33.01
C LEU A 7 2.51 60.75 -32.32
N ALA A 8 2.59 60.82 -30.99
CA ALA A 8 2.13 61.97 -30.21
C ALA A 8 3.08 63.20 -30.29
N ASN A 9 4.38 62.97 -30.55
CA ASN A 9 5.40 64.02 -30.60
C ASN A 9 5.82 64.44 -32.03
N SER A 10 5.28 63.79 -33.07
CA SER A 10 5.51 64.16 -34.47
C SER A 10 4.78 65.47 -34.80
N THR A 11 5.52 66.49 -35.25
CA THR A 11 5.01 67.83 -35.58
C THR A 11 5.05 68.16 -37.08
N GLY A 12 5.58 67.25 -37.91
CA GLY A 12 5.79 67.42 -39.36
C GLY A 12 5.06 66.39 -40.22
N ASN A 13 5.37 66.36 -41.52
CA ASN A 13 4.78 65.41 -42.47
C ASN A 13 5.23 63.97 -42.14
N LEU A 14 4.28 63.13 -41.73
CA LEU A 14 4.50 61.78 -41.20
C LEU A 14 5.22 60.81 -42.17
N LEU A 15 5.19 61.11 -43.46
CA LEU A 15 5.82 60.29 -44.50
C LEU A 15 7.33 60.53 -44.64
N ASP A 16 7.84 61.64 -44.10
CA ASP A 16 9.25 62.01 -44.18
C ASP A 16 10.07 61.55 -42.95
N ASP A 17 9.39 60.99 -41.93
CA ASP A 17 10.01 60.50 -40.70
C ASP A 17 10.44 59.03 -40.86
N ALA A 18 11.66 58.83 -41.34
CA ALA A 18 12.24 57.51 -41.59
C ALA A 18 12.32 56.65 -40.31
N GLU A 19 12.56 57.26 -39.15
CA GLU A 19 12.61 56.51 -37.88
C GLU A 19 11.22 56.05 -37.44
N LEU A 20 10.17 56.84 -37.67
CA LEU A 20 8.79 56.42 -37.39
C LEU A 20 8.39 55.22 -38.27
N ILE A 21 8.81 55.21 -39.54
CA ILE A 21 8.58 54.09 -40.47
C ILE A 21 9.30 52.82 -39.99
N ASP A 22 10.54 52.92 -39.53
CA ASP A 22 11.30 51.79 -38.99
C ASP A 22 10.67 51.21 -37.72
N VAL A 23 10.20 52.06 -36.79
CA VAL A 23 9.51 51.61 -35.57
C VAL A 23 8.15 50.99 -35.91
N LEU A 24 7.44 51.50 -36.92
CA LEU A 24 6.21 50.89 -37.45
C LEU A 24 6.48 49.51 -38.04
N GLN A 25 7.57 49.36 -38.79
CA GLN A 25 8.00 48.09 -39.37
C GLN A 25 8.39 47.09 -38.27
N GLN A 26 9.19 47.49 -37.28
CA GLN A 26 9.53 46.64 -36.13
C GLN A 26 8.30 46.25 -35.30
N THR A 27 7.35 47.18 -35.10
CA THR A 27 6.11 46.88 -34.37
C THR A 27 5.24 45.89 -35.15
N LYS A 28 5.19 46.02 -36.48
CA LYS A 28 4.50 45.08 -37.37
C LYS A 28 5.17 43.70 -37.37
N GLU A 29 6.49 43.65 -37.47
CA GLU A 29 7.28 42.41 -37.42
C GLU A 29 7.10 41.70 -36.06
N THR A 30 7.20 42.43 -34.96
CA THR A 30 6.91 41.90 -33.61
C THR A 30 5.46 41.40 -33.51
N GLY A 31 4.50 42.11 -34.10
CA GLY A 31 3.10 41.69 -34.12
C GLY A 31 2.87 40.38 -34.89
N ILE A 32 3.55 40.19 -36.02
CA ILE A 32 3.53 38.94 -36.79
C ILE A 32 4.19 37.81 -35.98
N GLU A 33 5.34 38.06 -35.35
CA GLU A 33 6.02 37.07 -34.52
C GLU A 33 5.16 36.63 -33.32
N VAL A 34 4.48 37.57 -32.66
CA VAL A 34 3.54 37.26 -31.58
C VAL A 34 2.36 36.44 -32.11
N GLN A 35 1.82 36.79 -33.29
CA GLN A 35 0.74 36.02 -33.90
C GLN A 35 1.15 34.57 -34.21
N GLU A 36 2.35 34.36 -34.76
CA GLU A 36 2.90 33.02 -34.99
C GLU A 36 3.12 32.25 -33.69
N LYS A 37 3.66 32.91 -32.66
CA LYS A 37 3.83 32.32 -31.33
C LYS A 37 2.50 31.93 -30.70
N LEU A 38 1.46 32.75 -30.84
CA LEU A 38 0.11 32.44 -30.35
C LEU A 38 -0.48 31.21 -31.05
N LEU A 39 -0.32 31.09 -32.37
CA LEU A 39 -0.77 29.91 -33.12
C LEU A 39 -0.02 28.64 -32.67
N ASN A 40 1.30 28.73 -32.49
CA ASN A 40 2.11 27.61 -31.99
C ASN A 40 1.74 27.23 -30.55
N ALA A 41 1.45 28.21 -29.69
CA ALA A 41 0.98 27.97 -28.33
C ALA A 41 -0.37 27.26 -28.32
N GLU A 42 -1.32 27.66 -29.17
CA GLU A 42 -2.62 27.01 -29.28
C GLU A 42 -2.51 25.55 -29.72
N ASP A 43 -1.65 25.25 -30.71
CA ASP A 43 -1.41 23.86 -31.14
C ASP A 43 -0.71 23.05 -30.05
N THR A 44 0.25 23.66 -29.33
CA THR A 44 0.93 23.02 -28.19
C THR A 44 -0.05 22.72 -27.07
N ASP A 45 -0.95 23.63 -26.73
CA ASP A 45 -1.99 23.44 -25.71
C ASP A 45 -2.95 22.30 -26.08
N LYS A 46 -3.33 22.19 -27.36
CA LYS A 46 -4.13 21.06 -27.85
C LYS A 46 -3.38 19.73 -27.65
N ARG A 47 -2.10 19.67 -28.02
CA ARG A 47 -1.26 18.48 -27.84
C ARG A 47 -1.08 18.10 -26.37
N ILE A 48 -0.85 19.08 -25.49
CA ILE A 48 -0.74 18.87 -24.04
C ILE A 48 -2.05 18.33 -23.48
N ASN A 49 -3.19 18.89 -23.88
CA ASN A 49 -4.49 18.41 -23.41
C ASN A 49 -4.76 16.97 -23.85
N VAL A 50 -4.46 16.61 -25.10
CA VAL A 50 -4.58 15.23 -25.58
C VAL A 50 -3.72 14.29 -24.74
N ALA A 51 -2.43 14.61 -24.55
CA ALA A 51 -1.54 13.81 -23.71
C ALA A 51 -2.04 13.71 -22.26
N ARG A 52 -2.55 14.80 -21.68
CA ARG A 52 -3.09 14.82 -20.32
C ARG A 52 -4.28 13.87 -20.16
N GLU A 53 -5.19 13.85 -21.13
CA GLU A 53 -6.34 12.94 -21.11
C GLU A 53 -5.91 11.47 -21.29
N GLU A 54 -4.90 11.20 -22.14
CA GLU A 54 -4.34 9.85 -22.28
C GLU A 54 -3.74 9.33 -20.96
N TYR A 55 -3.02 10.16 -20.22
CA TYR A 55 -2.39 9.78 -18.95
C TYR A 55 -3.30 9.92 -17.72
N ARG A 56 -4.52 10.45 -17.86
CA ARG A 56 -5.50 10.58 -16.77
C ARG A 56 -5.70 9.28 -15.97
N PRO A 57 -5.79 8.07 -16.57
CA PRO A 57 -5.93 6.82 -15.82
C PRO A 57 -4.79 6.57 -14.82
N VAL A 58 -3.56 7.01 -15.14
CA VAL A 58 -2.41 6.90 -14.23
C VAL A 58 -2.61 7.82 -13.01
N ALA A 59 -3.04 9.05 -13.25
CA ALA A 59 -3.33 10.02 -12.18
C ALA A 59 -4.49 9.55 -11.29
N THR A 60 -5.57 9.03 -11.88
CA THR A 60 -6.70 8.44 -11.16
C THR A 60 -6.24 7.26 -10.30
N ARG A 61 -5.38 6.39 -10.82
CA ARG A 61 -4.80 5.28 -10.04
C ARG A 61 -3.92 5.79 -8.90
N GLY A 62 -3.07 6.79 -9.15
CA GLY A 62 -2.23 7.41 -8.13
C GLY A 62 -3.05 8.01 -6.99
N SER A 63 -4.11 8.75 -7.33
CA SER A 63 -5.03 9.33 -6.35
C SER A 63 -5.73 8.25 -5.51
N LEU A 64 -6.24 7.19 -6.14
CA LEU A 64 -6.84 6.04 -5.44
C LEU A 64 -5.85 5.41 -4.44
N LEU A 65 -4.63 5.15 -4.88
CA LEU A 65 -3.59 4.56 -4.03
C LEU A 65 -3.25 5.48 -2.85
N TYR A 66 -3.07 6.78 -3.08
CA TYR A 66 -2.75 7.73 -2.02
C TYR A 66 -3.84 7.80 -0.95
N PHE A 67 -5.11 7.94 -1.35
CA PHE A 67 -6.21 7.97 -0.40
C PHE A 67 -6.34 6.65 0.37
N LEU A 68 -6.08 5.51 -0.29
CA LEU A 68 -6.04 4.23 0.40
C LEU A 68 -4.91 4.14 1.43
N VAL A 69 -3.72 4.67 1.11
CA VAL A 69 -2.59 4.78 2.07
C VAL A 69 -3.00 5.62 3.28
N VAL A 70 -3.67 6.75 3.08
CA VAL A 70 -4.14 7.61 4.16
C VAL A 70 -5.20 6.91 5.01
N ASP A 71 -6.15 6.21 4.39
CA ASP A 71 -7.23 5.48 5.08
C ASP A 71 -6.67 4.40 6.03
N MET A 72 -5.50 3.82 5.74
CA MET A 72 -4.86 2.83 6.64
C MET A 72 -4.51 3.41 8.01
N ALA A 73 -4.32 4.73 8.11
CA ALA A 73 -4.05 5.36 9.40
C ALA A 73 -5.22 5.26 10.39
N ALA A 74 -6.45 5.05 9.90
CA ALA A 74 -7.63 4.79 10.74
C ALA A 74 -7.56 3.41 11.43
N ILE A 75 -6.81 2.45 10.86
CA ILE A 75 -6.60 1.13 11.45
C ILE A 75 -5.50 1.19 12.50
N ASN A 76 -4.40 1.89 12.21
CA ASN A 76 -3.31 2.11 13.15
C ASN A 76 -2.65 3.46 12.86
N ASN A 77 -2.54 4.30 13.89
CA ASN A 77 -1.98 5.65 13.76
C ASN A 77 -0.52 5.67 13.30
N MET A 78 0.24 4.58 13.44
CA MET A 78 1.62 4.48 12.95
C MET A 78 1.74 4.18 11.45
N TYR A 79 0.64 3.93 10.74
CA TYR A 79 0.63 3.71 9.28
C TYR A 79 0.64 5.00 8.45
N MET A 80 0.78 6.16 9.09
CA MET A 80 0.82 7.45 8.42
C MET A 80 1.97 7.53 7.40
N VAL A 81 1.66 7.95 6.17
CA VAL A 81 2.64 8.22 5.11
C VAL A 81 2.36 9.62 4.58
N SER A 82 3.42 10.42 4.38
CA SER A 82 3.28 11.76 3.81
C SER A 82 2.97 11.70 2.31
N LEU A 83 2.35 12.78 1.80
CA LEU A 83 2.17 12.95 0.36
C LEU A 83 3.53 12.98 -0.37
N GLN A 84 4.53 13.66 0.20
CA GLN A 84 5.86 13.73 -0.40
C GLN A 84 6.50 12.35 -0.57
N GLN A 85 6.41 11.48 0.45
CA GLN A 85 6.89 10.10 0.35
C GLN A 85 6.11 9.34 -0.72
N PHE A 86 4.79 9.49 -0.78
CA PHE A 86 3.98 8.85 -1.82
C PHE A 86 4.36 9.31 -3.23
N LEU A 87 4.59 10.61 -3.43
CA LEU A 87 5.02 11.17 -4.71
C LEU A 87 6.38 10.60 -5.12
N ALA A 88 7.33 10.46 -4.21
CA ALA A 88 8.61 9.82 -4.49
C ALA A 88 8.44 8.36 -4.98
N LEU A 89 7.55 7.59 -4.35
CA LEU A 89 7.23 6.22 -4.80
C LEU A 89 6.54 6.19 -6.16
N PHE A 90 5.68 7.19 -6.42
CA PHE A 90 4.95 7.34 -7.68
C PHE A 90 5.90 7.69 -8.83
N ASP A 91 6.79 8.65 -8.63
CA ASP A 91 7.81 9.06 -9.61
C ASP A 91 8.78 7.90 -9.88
N PHE A 92 9.27 7.25 -8.81
CA PHE A 92 10.09 6.05 -8.93
C PHE A 92 9.39 4.95 -9.76
N SER A 93 8.08 4.78 -9.57
CA SER A 93 7.28 3.80 -10.33
C SER A 93 7.16 4.15 -11.81
N ILE A 94 7.03 5.44 -12.14
CA ILE A 94 7.04 5.90 -13.53
C ILE A 94 8.41 5.66 -14.15
N GLU A 95 9.50 5.95 -13.44
CA GLU A 95 10.85 5.78 -13.97
C GLU A 95 11.20 4.31 -14.24
N ASN A 96 10.86 3.42 -13.31
CA ASN A 96 11.29 2.01 -13.31
C ASN A 96 10.31 1.03 -13.98
N SER A 97 9.11 1.47 -14.32
CA SER A 97 8.17 0.65 -15.10
C SER A 97 8.65 0.44 -16.54
N ASP A 98 8.26 -0.68 -17.13
CA ASP A 98 8.66 -1.06 -18.48
C ASP A 98 8.29 0.00 -19.52
N LYS A 99 9.30 0.46 -20.28
CA LYS A 99 9.10 1.43 -21.36
C LYS A 99 8.40 0.73 -22.54
N ALA A 100 7.50 1.45 -23.19
CA ALA A 100 6.82 0.99 -24.39
C ALA A 100 6.68 2.15 -25.38
N PRO A 101 6.85 1.91 -26.69
CA PRO A 101 6.71 2.95 -27.71
C PRO A 101 5.26 3.42 -27.88
N LEU A 102 4.29 2.55 -27.57
CA LEU A 102 2.87 2.88 -27.61
C LEU A 102 2.41 3.42 -26.25
N ALA A 103 1.81 4.61 -26.25
CA ALA A 103 1.34 5.29 -25.03
C ALA A 103 0.36 4.42 -24.23
N SER A 104 -0.61 3.79 -24.89
CA SER A 104 -1.59 2.91 -24.21
C SER A 104 -0.93 1.74 -23.48
N LYS A 105 0.04 1.05 -24.10
CA LYS A 105 0.81 -0.01 -23.43
C LYS A 105 1.67 0.55 -22.30
N ARG A 106 2.27 1.73 -22.50
CA ARG A 106 3.07 2.39 -21.47
C ARG A 106 2.24 2.74 -20.23
N ILE A 107 1.02 3.23 -20.40
CA ILE A 107 0.09 3.55 -19.33
C ILE A 107 -0.25 2.32 -18.49
N VAL A 108 -0.54 1.18 -19.13
CA VAL A 108 -0.81 -0.09 -18.43
C VAL A 108 0.40 -0.53 -17.61
N ASN A 109 1.61 -0.51 -18.19
CA ASN A 109 2.84 -0.87 -17.49
C ASN A 109 3.08 0.01 -16.24
N ILE A 110 2.83 1.32 -16.35
CA ILE A 110 2.96 2.25 -15.21
C ILE A 110 1.95 1.90 -14.13
N ILE A 111 0.67 1.71 -14.49
CA ILE A 111 -0.41 1.38 -13.56
C ILE A 111 -0.13 0.09 -12.81
N GLU A 112 0.30 -0.96 -13.52
CA GLU A 112 0.63 -2.25 -12.93
C GLU A 112 1.82 -2.17 -11.97
N TYR A 113 2.88 -1.44 -12.37
CA TYR A 113 4.07 -1.27 -11.56
C TYR A 113 3.76 -0.46 -10.29
N VAL A 114 3.15 0.72 -10.43
CA VAL A 114 2.86 1.59 -9.28
C VAL A 114 1.92 0.92 -8.28
N THR A 115 0.91 0.20 -8.76
CA THR A 115 -0.03 -0.54 -7.90
C THR A 115 0.71 -1.60 -7.07
N TYR A 116 1.62 -2.36 -7.70
CA TYR A 116 2.38 -3.40 -7.01
C TYR A 116 3.46 -2.82 -6.08
N TYR A 117 4.19 -1.81 -6.55
CA TYR A 117 5.27 -1.18 -5.80
C TYR A 117 4.76 -0.48 -4.54
N VAL A 118 3.68 0.30 -4.63
CA VAL A 118 3.02 0.91 -3.46
C VAL A 118 2.47 -0.15 -2.53
N THR A 119 1.90 -1.25 -3.05
CA THR A 119 1.45 -2.36 -2.19
C THR A 119 2.60 -3.01 -1.43
N GLY A 120 3.74 -3.25 -2.09
CA GLY A 120 4.95 -3.75 -1.44
C GLY A 120 5.47 -2.80 -0.36
N TYR A 121 5.47 -1.49 -0.66
CA TYR A 121 5.82 -0.44 0.29
C TYR A 121 4.90 -0.47 1.52
N MET A 122 3.58 -0.58 1.33
CA MET A 122 2.65 -0.63 2.45
C MET A 122 2.80 -1.94 3.23
N HIS A 123 2.83 -3.09 2.56
CA HIS A 123 3.00 -4.39 3.21
C HIS A 123 4.26 -4.47 4.09
N ARG A 124 5.33 -3.75 3.75
CA ARG A 124 6.53 -3.74 4.60
C ARG A 124 6.29 -3.11 5.96
N GLY A 125 5.39 -2.11 6.05
CA GLY A 125 5.10 -1.34 7.26
C GLY A 125 3.79 -1.72 7.95
N LEU A 126 3.00 -2.61 7.35
CA LEU A 126 1.76 -3.13 7.94
C LEU A 126 2.02 -4.40 8.75
N PHE A 127 1.25 -4.58 9.82
CA PHE A 127 1.21 -5.87 10.52
C PHE A 127 0.53 -6.92 9.64
N GLU A 128 0.90 -8.18 9.79
CA GLU A 128 0.45 -9.29 8.93
C GLU A 128 -1.09 -9.36 8.88
N ARG A 129 -1.76 -9.16 10.03
CA ARG A 129 -3.22 -9.12 10.15
C ARG A 129 -3.90 -8.02 9.32
N HIS A 130 -3.19 -6.94 8.98
CA HIS A 130 -3.73 -5.81 8.22
C HIS A 130 -3.37 -5.84 6.73
N LYS A 131 -2.43 -6.70 6.29
CA LYS A 131 -2.05 -6.81 4.88
C LYS A 131 -3.21 -7.27 4.00
N LYS A 132 -4.01 -8.24 4.48
CA LYS A 132 -5.19 -8.70 3.76
C LYS A 132 -6.29 -7.63 3.67
N ILE A 133 -6.41 -6.78 4.68
CA ILE A 133 -7.34 -5.64 4.66
C ILE A 133 -6.91 -4.66 3.56
N TRP A 134 -5.62 -4.34 3.48
CA TRP A 134 -5.08 -3.49 2.42
C TRP A 134 -5.41 -4.03 1.02
N THR A 135 -5.10 -5.30 0.75
CA THR A 135 -5.30 -5.89 -0.59
C THR A 135 -6.77 -6.03 -0.97
N LEU A 136 -7.64 -6.37 0.00
CA LEU A 136 -9.09 -6.39 -0.23
C LEU A 136 -9.62 -4.98 -0.51
N MET A 137 -9.25 -3.98 0.27
CA MET A 137 -9.65 -2.59 0.03
C MET A 137 -9.15 -2.08 -1.32
N LEU A 138 -7.90 -2.41 -1.70
CA LEU A 138 -7.33 -2.07 -3.00
C LEU A 138 -8.15 -2.67 -4.15
N ALA A 139 -8.43 -3.98 -4.09
CA ALA A 139 -9.24 -4.67 -5.10
C ALA A 139 -10.63 -4.02 -5.22
N MET A 140 -11.34 -3.85 -4.10
CA MET A 140 -12.67 -3.23 -4.10
C MET A 140 -12.66 -1.81 -4.66
N LYS A 141 -11.71 -0.96 -4.26
CA LYS A 141 -11.62 0.42 -4.74
C LYS A 141 -11.35 0.49 -6.24
N ILE A 142 -10.52 -0.41 -6.76
CA ILE A 142 -10.22 -0.50 -8.21
C ILE A 142 -11.47 -0.90 -8.99
N GLU A 143 -12.19 -1.92 -8.54
CA GLU A 143 -13.43 -2.37 -9.17
C GLU A 143 -14.55 -1.31 -9.07
N GLN A 144 -14.62 -0.56 -7.96
CA GLN A 144 -15.55 0.56 -7.79
C GLN A 144 -15.28 1.69 -8.80
N VAL A 145 -14.01 2.09 -8.98
CA VAL A 145 -13.66 3.13 -9.97
C VAL A 145 -13.89 2.66 -11.41
N ALA A 146 -13.85 1.35 -11.65
CA ALA A 146 -14.18 0.76 -12.94
C ALA A 146 -15.68 0.53 -13.15
N ASP A 147 -16.55 0.96 -12.22
CA ASP A 147 -18.00 0.73 -12.21
C ASP A 147 -18.40 -0.76 -12.28
N ARG A 148 -17.52 -1.66 -11.83
CA ARG A 148 -17.77 -3.12 -11.78
C ARG A 148 -18.20 -3.60 -10.40
N LEU A 149 -18.05 -2.78 -9.36
CA LEU A 149 -18.48 -3.11 -8.00
C LEU A 149 -19.31 -1.98 -7.39
N SER A 150 -20.55 -2.29 -6.99
CA SER A 150 -21.43 -1.33 -6.34
C SER A 150 -21.02 -1.06 -4.89
N ALA A 151 -21.16 0.19 -4.44
CA ALA A 151 -21.01 0.56 -3.03
C ALA A 151 -22.02 -0.16 -2.11
N THR A 152 -23.20 -0.53 -2.61
CA THR A 152 -24.19 -1.30 -1.84
C THR A 152 -23.71 -2.71 -1.55
N TYR A 153 -23.00 -3.35 -2.50
CA TYR A 153 -22.45 -4.69 -2.33
C TYR A 153 -21.33 -4.68 -1.29
N VAL A 154 -20.47 -3.66 -1.31
CA VAL A 154 -19.43 -3.47 -0.27
C VAL A 154 -20.07 -3.22 1.11
N ALA A 155 -21.12 -2.41 1.19
CA ALA A 155 -21.83 -2.21 2.46
C ALA A 155 -22.45 -3.52 2.98
N CYS A 156 -22.95 -4.37 2.08
CA CYS A 156 -23.48 -5.69 2.43
C CYS A 156 -22.40 -6.63 2.96
N LEU A 157 -21.19 -6.62 2.39
CA LEU A 157 -20.05 -7.39 2.90
C LEU A 157 -19.74 -7.03 4.37
N LEU A 158 -19.77 -5.73 4.69
CA LEU A 158 -19.37 -5.23 6.01
C LEU A 158 -20.47 -5.35 7.07
N LYS A 159 -21.74 -5.09 6.70
CA LYS A 159 -22.86 -5.03 7.67
C LYS A 159 -23.66 -6.33 7.74
N GLY A 160 -23.75 -7.07 6.64
CA GLY A 160 -24.65 -8.21 6.51
C GLY A 160 -26.07 -7.89 6.98
N GLY A 161 -26.76 -8.89 7.52
CA GLY A 161 -28.12 -8.78 8.06
C GLY A 161 -28.20 -8.25 9.49
N GLY A 162 -27.13 -7.67 10.05
CA GLY A 162 -27.09 -7.26 11.46
C GLY A 162 -28.08 -6.16 11.86
N ALA A 163 -28.67 -5.46 10.89
CA ALA A 163 -29.69 -4.42 11.12
C ALA A 163 -31.13 -4.95 11.06
N LEU A 164 -31.33 -6.22 10.70
CA LEU A 164 -32.66 -6.83 10.55
C LEU A 164 -33.13 -7.44 11.88
N ASP A 165 -34.42 -7.34 12.17
CA ASP A 165 -35.04 -7.97 13.35
C ASP A 165 -35.74 -9.28 12.96
N VAL A 166 -35.30 -10.39 13.55
CA VAL A 166 -35.84 -11.74 13.36
C VAL A 166 -37.37 -11.78 13.45
N LYS A 167 -37.99 -10.99 14.34
CA LYS A 167 -39.45 -11.01 14.55
C LYS A 167 -40.24 -10.36 13.41
N SER A 168 -39.63 -9.42 12.70
CA SER A 168 -40.25 -8.68 11.60
C SER A 168 -40.05 -9.35 10.24
N GLU A 169 -39.18 -10.37 10.20
CA GLU A 169 -38.67 -10.95 8.97
C GLU A 169 -39.31 -12.31 8.64
N ARG A 170 -39.11 -12.76 7.38
CA ARG A 170 -39.53 -14.10 6.95
C ARG A 170 -38.91 -15.14 7.89
N GLN A 171 -39.71 -16.12 8.35
CA GLN A 171 -39.18 -17.22 9.16
C GLN A 171 -38.21 -18.10 8.37
N LYS A 172 -37.20 -18.64 9.05
CA LYS A 172 -36.24 -19.55 8.43
C LYS A 172 -36.95 -20.83 7.96
N PRO A 173 -36.60 -21.37 6.77
CA PRO A 173 -37.26 -22.56 6.23
C PRO A 173 -36.83 -23.86 6.93
N HIS A 174 -35.60 -23.89 7.46
CA HIS A 174 -35.01 -25.10 8.06
C HIS A 174 -34.36 -24.81 9.41
N ASP A 175 -34.47 -25.74 10.36
CA ASP A 175 -33.98 -25.58 11.73
C ASP A 175 -32.45 -25.49 11.83
N TRP A 176 -31.73 -26.15 10.92
CA TRP A 176 -30.26 -26.16 10.89
C TRP A 176 -29.65 -24.80 10.55
N ILE A 177 -30.42 -23.89 9.94
CA ILE A 177 -29.94 -22.54 9.61
C ILE A 177 -29.96 -21.68 10.88
N PRO A 178 -28.81 -21.12 11.30
CA PRO A 178 -28.79 -20.17 12.41
C PRO A 178 -29.55 -18.88 12.06
N GLU A 179 -30.18 -18.25 13.04
CA GLU A 179 -30.95 -17.01 12.81
C GLU A 179 -30.09 -15.89 12.20
N ALA A 180 -28.86 -15.71 12.70
CA ALA A 180 -27.93 -14.71 12.19
C ALA A 180 -27.58 -14.94 10.70
N VAL A 181 -27.38 -16.20 10.31
CA VAL A 181 -27.13 -16.58 8.91
C VAL A 181 -28.36 -16.29 8.05
N TRP A 182 -29.55 -16.61 8.56
CA TRP A 182 -30.79 -16.34 7.84
C TRP A 182 -31.01 -14.84 7.60
N LEU A 183 -30.74 -13.98 8.60
CA LEU A 183 -30.79 -12.53 8.41
C LEU A 183 -29.79 -12.05 7.36
N ASN A 184 -28.57 -12.62 7.33
CA ASN A 184 -27.59 -12.31 6.29
C ASN A 184 -28.10 -12.70 4.90
N VAL A 185 -28.70 -13.88 4.76
CA VAL A 185 -29.32 -14.34 3.51
C VAL A 185 -30.44 -13.41 3.05
N LEU A 186 -31.31 -12.99 3.95
CA LEU A 186 -32.39 -12.04 3.64
C LEU A 186 -31.83 -10.69 3.18
N GLN A 187 -30.84 -10.14 3.88
CA GLN A 187 -30.18 -8.91 3.45
C GLN A 187 -29.50 -9.06 2.08
N LEU A 188 -28.85 -10.19 1.84
CA LEU A 188 -28.18 -10.48 0.58
C LEU A 188 -29.18 -10.53 -0.57
N SER A 189 -30.32 -11.20 -0.37
CA SER A 189 -31.40 -11.29 -1.38
C SER A 189 -32.01 -9.94 -1.76
N ARG A 190 -32.01 -8.96 -0.84
CA ARG A 190 -32.48 -7.59 -1.08
C ARG A 190 -31.47 -6.75 -1.84
N THR A 191 -30.18 -7.05 -1.65
CA THR A 191 -29.09 -6.21 -2.14
C THR A 191 -28.59 -6.66 -3.50
N VAL A 192 -28.40 -7.97 -3.68
CA VAL A 192 -27.83 -8.57 -4.90
C VAL A 192 -28.96 -9.11 -5.76
N GLN A 193 -29.16 -8.51 -6.93
CA GLN A 193 -30.27 -8.87 -7.82
C GLN A 193 -30.23 -10.34 -8.23
N MET A 194 -29.04 -10.89 -8.48
CA MET A 194 -28.84 -12.29 -8.87
C MET A 194 -29.13 -13.29 -7.75
N LEU A 195 -29.28 -12.83 -6.50
CA LEU A 195 -29.55 -13.66 -5.31
C LEU A 195 -30.93 -13.38 -4.70
N ARG A 196 -31.82 -12.70 -5.43
CA ARG A 196 -33.17 -12.39 -4.93
C ARG A 196 -33.97 -13.64 -4.58
N ASP A 197 -33.79 -14.71 -5.35
CA ASP A 197 -34.42 -16.01 -5.18
C ASP A 197 -33.73 -16.92 -4.15
N LEU A 198 -32.64 -16.47 -3.51
CA LEU A 198 -31.86 -17.26 -2.55
C LEU A 198 -32.70 -17.79 -1.38
N PRO A 199 -33.59 -17.02 -0.73
CA PRO A 199 -34.44 -17.52 0.35
C PRO A 199 -35.35 -18.67 -0.11
N ASP A 200 -35.90 -18.58 -1.32
CA ASP A 200 -36.77 -19.62 -1.90
C ASP A 200 -35.97 -20.84 -2.40
N ALA A 201 -34.72 -20.62 -2.82
CA ALA A 201 -33.82 -21.71 -3.18
C ALA A 201 -33.39 -22.53 -1.96
N LEU A 202 -33.09 -21.87 -0.83
CA LEU A 202 -32.79 -22.54 0.44
C LEU A 202 -33.99 -23.32 0.99
N ASP A 203 -35.20 -22.82 0.76
CA ASP A 203 -36.44 -23.51 1.11
C ASP A 203 -36.60 -24.79 0.26
N ARG A 204 -36.56 -24.65 -1.07
CA ARG A 204 -36.78 -25.76 -2.02
C ARG A 204 -35.67 -26.83 -2.00
N ALA A 205 -34.41 -26.42 -1.91
CA ALA A 205 -33.24 -27.30 -2.03
C ALA A 205 -32.47 -27.44 -0.70
N GLY A 206 -33.20 -27.51 0.43
CA GLY A 206 -32.64 -27.51 1.78
C GLY A 206 -31.55 -28.56 2.01
N ASP A 207 -31.72 -29.78 1.49
CA ASP A 207 -30.75 -30.88 1.67
C ASP A 207 -29.42 -30.62 0.95
N ALA A 208 -29.46 -30.07 -0.27
CA ALA A 208 -28.26 -29.75 -1.02
C ALA A 208 -27.48 -28.58 -0.37
N TRP A 209 -28.22 -27.56 0.10
CA TRP A 209 -27.64 -26.45 0.84
C TRP A 209 -27.07 -26.87 2.19
N ARG A 210 -27.72 -27.82 2.87
CA ARG A 210 -27.21 -28.41 4.11
C ARG A 210 -25.91 -29.17 3.85
N LEU A 211 -25.86 -29.99 2.80
CA LEU A 211 -24.63 -30.70 2.42
C LEU A 211 -23.47 -29.73 2.13
N TRP A 212 -23.76 -28.63 1.43
CA TRP A 212 -22.78 -27.57 1.19
C TRP A 212 -22.38 -26.87 2.51
N TYR A 213 -23.35 -26.54 3.37
CA TYR A 213 -23.12 -25.87 4.65
C TYR A 213 -22.29 -26.71 5.62
N ASP A 214 -22.55 -28.02 5.69
CA ASP A 214 -21.87 -28.97 6.58
C ASP A 214 -20.48 -29.38 6.04
N HIS A 215 -20.11 -29.01 4.81
CA HIS A 215 -18.80 -29.29 4.25
C HIS A 215 -17.69 -28.50 4.98
N ASP A 216 -16.50 -29.07 5.13
CA ASP A 216 -15.39 -28.44 5.85
C ASP A 216 -14.81 -27.23 5.08
N ALA A 217 -14.81 -27.31 3.75
CA ALA A 217 -14.27 -26.28 2.83
C ALA A 217 -15.30 -25.85 1.77
N PRO A 218 -16.44 -25.27 2.17
CA PRO A 218 -17.56 -24.97 1.28
C PRO A 218 -17.19 -23.94 0.20
N GLU A 219 -16.22 -23.06 0.45
CA GLU A 219 -15.70 -22.08 -0.52
C GLU A 219 -15.02 -22.71 -1.75
N THR A 220 -14.69 -24.01 -1.68
CA THR A 220 -14.10 -24.77 -2.79
C THR A 220 -15.14 -25.57 -3.58
N GLN A 221 -16.37 -25.64 -3.06
CA GLN A 221 -17.44 -26.44 -3.64
C GLN A 221 -18.37 -25.56 -4.47
N ASP A 222 -18.95 -26.17 -5.49
CA ASP A 222 -19.97 -25.54 -6.31
C ASP A 222 -21.22 -25.19 -5.50
N PHE A 223 -21.72 -23.96 -5.63
CA PHE A 223 -22.98 -23.55 -5.04
C PHE A 223 -24.16 -24.25 -5.73
N PRO A 224 -25.19 -24.71 -4.99
CA PRO A 224 -26.40 -25.24 -5.62
C PRO A 224 -27.07 -24.18 -6.52
N ASP A 225 -27.04 -24.36 -7.84
CA ASP A 225 -27.69 -23.50 -8.87
C ASP A 225 -27.17 -22.05 -9.08
N TYR A 226 -26.05 -21.65 -8.46
CA TYR A 226 -25.57 -20.26 -8.54
C TYR A 226 -24.20 -20.05 -9.22
N ASN A 227 -23.41 -21.09 -9.52
CA ASN A 227 -22.01 -20.92 -9.97
C ASN A 227 -21.83 -20.13 -11.25
N GLU A 228 -22.72 -20.29 -12.22
CA GLU A 228 -22.65 -19.62 -13.52
C GLU A 228 -23.29 -18.22 -13.50
N ARG A 229 -24.14 -17.94 -12.49
CA ARG A 229 -24.90 -16.68 -12.37
C ARG A 229 -24.13 -15.58 -11.65
N LEU A 230 -23.18 -15.96 -10.80
CA LEU A 230 -22.52 -15.04 -9.87
C LEU A 230 -21.09 -14.71 -10.31
N ASP A 231 -20.73 -13.44 -10.16
CA ASP A 231 -19.33 -13.02 -10.25
C ASP A 231 -18.52 -13.43 -9.00
N THR A 232 -17.20 -13.22 -9.04
CA THR A 232 -16.30 -13.62 -7.94
C THR A 232 -16.61 -12.87 -6.63
N PHE A 233 -17.07 -11.63 -6.68
CA PHE A 233 -17.43 -10.86 -5.48
C PHE A 233 -18.77 -11.31 -4.90
N GLU A 234 -19.76 -11.58 -5.74
CA GLU A 234 -21.06 -12.11 -5.36
C GLU A 234 -20.94 -13.51 -4.74
N LYS A 235 -20.06 -14.37 -5.28
CA LYS A 235 -19.69 -15.65 -4.66
C LYS A 235 -19.08 -15.46 -3.28
N MET A 236 -18.19 -14.49 -3.13
CA MET A 236 -17.61 -14.14 -1.82
C MET A 236 -18.68 -13.63 -0.83
N LEU A 237 -19.63 -12.79 -1.28
CA LEU A 237 -20.75 -12.33 -0.46
C LEU A 237 -21.64 -13.48 0.00
N LEU A 238 -21.92 -14.44 -0.88
CA LEU A 238 -22.71 -15.62 -0.57
C LEU A 238 -22.02 -16.48 0.50
N ILE A 239 -20.72 -16.72 0.36
CA ILE A 239 -19.93 -17.43 1.38
C ILE A 239 -19.95 -16.66 2.69
N ARG A 240 -19.73 -15.34 2.70
CA ARG A 240 -19.81 -14.54 3.93
C ARG A 240 -21.19 -14.76 4.56
N ALA A 241 -22.28 -14.58 3.81
CA ALA A 241 -23.62 -14.60 4.39
C ALA A 241 -23.96 -15.93 5.07
N ILE A 242 -23.51 -17.06 4.51
CA ILE A 242 -23.85 -18.40 4.96
C ILE A 242 -22.78 -19.00 5.89
N ARG A 243 -21.50 -18.87 5.57
CA ARG A 243 -20.33 -19.43 6.27
C ARG A 243 -19.28 -18.34 6.53
N GLU A 244 -19.56 -17.49 7.50
CA GLU A 244 -18.70 -16.35 7.87
C GLU A 244 -17.26 -16.77 8.24
N ASP A 245 -17.09 -17.96 8.82
CA ASP A 245 -15.79 -18.53 9.16
C ASP A 245 -14.87 -18.78 7.94
N ARG A 246 -15.45 -18.92 6.74
CA ARG A 246 -14.72 -19.14 5.48
C ARG A 246 -14.57 -17.87 4.63
N ALA A 247 -15.13 -16.74 5.07
CA ALA A 247 -15.12 -15.49 4.30
C ALA A 247 -13.71 -14.98 3.97
N LEU A 248 -12.75 -15.15 4.88
CA LEU A 248 -11.36 -14.75 4.66
C LEU A 248 -10.64 -15.59 3.60
N LEU A 249 -11.07 -16.84 3.38
CA LEU A 249 -10.54 -17.71 2.33
C LEU A 249 -11.13 -17.32 0.97
N ALA A 250 -12.45 -17.06 0.93
CA ALA A 250 -13.12 -16.55 -0.27
C ALA A 250 -12.55 -15.19 -0.74
N THR A 251 -12.09 -14.37 0.21
CA THR A 251 -11.40 -13.10 -0.05
C THR A 251 -10.14 -13.30 -0.89
N ASP A 252 -9.37 -14.37 -0.66
CA ASP A 252 -8.14 -14.63 -1.41
C ASP A 252 -8.46 -14.96 -2.88
N THR A 253 -9.52 -15.73 -3.12
CA THR A 253 -10.01 -16.02 -4.48
C THR A 253 -10.44 -14.75 -5.22
N TYR A 254 -11.15 -13.85 -4.54
CA TYR A 254 -11.53 -12.56 -5.12
C TYR A 254 -10.32 -11.68 -5.46
N ILE A 255 -9.34 -11.58 -4.55
CA ILE A 255 -8.12 -10.81 -4.78
C ILE A 255 -7.30 -11.41 -5.93
N GLU A 256 -7.16 -12.74 -5.98
CA GLU A 256 -6.44 -13.43 -7.05
C GLU A 256 -7.09 -13.18 -8.42
N HIS A 257 -8.43 -13.14 -8.50
CA HIS A 257 -9.14 -12.83 -9.73
C HIS A 257 -9.05 -11.35 -10.14
N SER A 258 -9.19 -10.41 -9.19
CA SER A 258 -9.22 -8.97 -9.48
C SER A 258 -7.83 -8.35 -9.70
N LEU A 259 -6.85 -8.71 -8.86
CA LEU A 259 -5.50 -8.13 -8.87
C LEU A 259 -4.42 -9.10 -9.35
N GLY A 260 -4.68 -10.41 -9.30
CA GLY A 260 -3.72 -11.45 -9.62
C GLY A 260 -3.09 -12.09 -8.38
N LYS A 261 -2.63 -13.33 -8.55
CA LYS A 261 -2.07 -14.18 -7.49
C LYS A 261 -0.96 -13.53 -6.66
N ARG A 262 -0.15 -12.65 -7.27
CA ARG A 262 0.96 -11.97 -6.60
C ARG A 262 0.55 -11.13 -5.39
N TYR A 263 -0.72 -10.69 -5.30
CA TYR A 263 -1.22 -9.87 -4.20
C TYR A 263 -1.69 -10.70 -2.99
N VAL A 264 -1.89 -12.01 -3.15
CA VAL A 264 -2.22 -12.93 -2.06
C VAL A 264 -0.95 -13.49 -1.39
N LEU A 265 0.16 -13.51 -2.13
CA LEU A 265 1.42 -14.08 -1.64
C LEU A 265 2.12 -13.16 -0.62
N SER A 266 2.47 -13.71 0.54
CA SER A 266 3.29 -13.00 1.53
C SER A 266 4.72 -12.87 1.00
N THR A 267 5.23 -11.63 1.02
CA THR A 267 6.61 -11.31 0.62
C THR A 267 7.45 -11.05 1.86
N PRO A 268 8.59 -11.73 2.04
CA PRO A 268 9.46 -11.51 3.19
C PRO A 268 10.07 -10.11 3.17
N LEU A 269 10.32 -9.54 4.36
CA LEU A 269 11.00 -8.26 4.51
C LEU A 269 12.43 -8.34 3.97
N ASN A 270 12.77 -7.47 3.03
CA ASN A 270 14.14 -7.28 2.56
C ASN A 270 14.76 -6.04 3.23
N LEU A 271 15.37 -6.24 4.40
CA LEU A 271 15.98 -5.13 5.15
C LEU A 271 17.14 -4.45 4.40
N LYS A 272 17.83 -5.17 3.52
CA LYS A 272 18.90 -4.59 2.69
C LYS A 272 18.33 -3.51 1.76
N ALA A 273 17.27 -3.83 1.02
CA ALA A 273 16.60 -2.87 0.14
C ALA A 273 16.07 -1.66 0.93
N VAL A 274 15.48 -1.88 2.11
CA VAL A 274 15.02 -0.78 2.99
C VAL A 274 16.19 0.12 3.41
N SER A 275 17.35 -0.45 3.76
CA SER A 275 18.53 0.33 4.14
C SER A 275 19.17 1.12 2.99
N GLU A 276 18.89 0.73 1.75
CA GLU A 276 19.37 1.40 0.53
C GLU A 276 18.39 2.50 0.10
N GLU A 277 17.09 2.31 0.36
CA GLU A 277 16.04 3.32 0.17
C GLU A 277 16.08 4.42 1.25
N ALA A 278 16.35 4.05 2.50
CA ALA A 278 16.56 5.03 3.56
C ALA A 278 17.83 5.83 3.27
N ASP A 279 17.70 7.16 3.24
CA ASP A 279 18.84 8.07 3.19
C ASP A 279 19.27 8.48 4.61
N ARG A 280 20.21 9.43 4.70
CA ARG A 280 20.73 9.92 5.99
C ARG A 280 19.76 10.82 6.76
N PHE A 281 18.69 11.30 6.12
CA PHE A 281 17.69 12.18 6.69
C PHE A 281 16.36 11.47 6.97
N THR A 282 16.14 10.31 6.34
CA THR A 282 14.93 9.51 6.41
C THR A 282 15.11 8.37 7.43
N PRO A 283 14.63 8.53 8.67
CA PRO A 283 14.69 7.47 9.67
C PRO A 283 13.88 6.24 9.27
N THR A 284 14.26 5.08 9.81
CA THR A 284 13.49 3.85 9.69
C THR A 284 12.90 3.46 11.05
N ILE A 285 11.58 3.37 11.11
CA ILE A 285 10.82 2.91 12.28
C ILE A 285 10.44 1.45 12.09
N ALA A 286 10.94 0.59 12.96
CA ALA A 286 10.48 -0.77 13.12
C ALA A 286 9.33 -0.83 14.14
N LEU A 287 8.15 -1.19 13.66
CA LEU A 287 6.98 -1.44 14.49
C LEU A 287 7.13 -2.81 15.14
N LEU A 288 7.20 -2.81 16.47
CA LEU A 288 7.34 -4.01 17.27
C LEU A 288 5.98 -4.71 17.39
N SER A 289 6.03 -6.04 17.33
CA SER A 289 4.94 -6.92 17.75
C SER A 289 5.44 -7.87 18.82
N THR A 290 4.51 -8.51 19.55
CA THR A 290 4.85 -9.37 20.69
C THR A 290 5.79 -10.49 20.27
N GLY A 291 7.02 -10.47 20.78
CA GLY A 291 8.03 -11.49 20.51
C GLY A 291 8.78 -11.34 19.19
N SER A 292 8.67 -10.20 18.50
CA SER A 292 9.52 -9.86 17.35
C SER A 292 10.26 -8.54 17.57
N ASP A 293 11.59 -8.62 17.65
CA ASP A 293 12.50 -7.48 17.69
C ASP A 293 13.51 -7.57 16.52
N PRO A 294 13.52 -6.61 15.59
CA PRO A 294 14.44 -6.61 14.46
C PRO A 294 15.87 -6.14 14.79
N THR A 295 16.17 -5.78 16.04
CA THR A 295 17.50 -5.35 16.49
C THR A 295 18.61 -6.27 15.98
N GLY A 296 18.47 -7.59 16.17
CA GLY A 296 19.47 -8.56 15.71
C GLY A 296 19.71 -8.47 14.20
N ILE A 297 18.63 -8.45 13.41
CA ILE A 297 18.67 -8.38 11.95
C ILE A 297 19.33 -7.08 11.47
N ILE A 298 19.03 -5.95 12.12
CA ILE A 298 19.65 -4.65 11.83
C ILE A 298 21.15 -4.70 12.12
N THR A 299 21.55 -5.22 13.29
CA THR A 299 22.98 -5.32 13.66
C THR A 299 23.77 -6.26 12.75
N ASP A 300 23.17 -7.37 12.30
CA ASP A 300 23.81 -8.29 11.36
C ASP A 300 23.96 -7.68 9.97
N LEU A 301 22.96 -6.92 9.51
CA LEU A 301 23.05 -6.18 8.25
C LEU A 301 24.15 -5.12 8.30
N ALA A 302 24.23 -4.35 9.39
CA ALA A 302 25.28 -3.37 9.60
C ALA A 302 26.68 -4.02 9.61
N ARG A 303 26.81 -5.17 10.30
CA ARG A 303 28.06 -5.96 10.31
C ARG A 303 28.48 -6.40 8.91
N LYS A 304 27.52 -6.86 8.08
CA LYS A 304 27.78 -7.21 6.68
C LYS A 304 28.22 -6.00 5.85
N LYS A 305 27.68 -4.81 6.15
CA LYS A 305 28.09 -3.53 5.54
C LYS A 305 29.36 -2.93 6.16
N LYS A 306 29.93 -3.56 7.21
CA LYS A 306 31.06 -3.05 8.01
C LYS A 306 30.79 -1.68 8.65
N ILE A 307 29.54 -1.41 8.99
CA ILE A 307 29.11 -0.17 9.65
C ILE A 307 28.91 -0.47 11.14
N LYS A 308 29.42 0.41 12.00
CA LYS A 308 29.23 0.33 13.45
C LYS A 308 27.78 0.71 13.80
N VAL A 309 27.16 -0.09 14.66
CA VAL A 309 25.85 0.23 15.26
C VAL A 309 26.08 0.67 16.69
N ILE A 310 25.51 1.82 17.05
CA ILE A 310 25.42 2.30 18.42
C ILE A 310 23.94 2.29 18.82
N SER A 311 23.61 1.62 19.92
CA SER A 311 22.23 1.40 20.34
C SER A 311 21.99 1.87 21.76
N ILE A 312 20.78 2.36 22.02
CA ILE A 312 20.30 2.73 23.36
C ILE A 312 18.83 2.33 23.50
N SER A 313 18.48 1.71 24.62
CA SER A 313 17.08 1.48 24.96
C SER A 313 16.52 2.71 25.65
N MET A 314 15.45 3.26 25.08
CA MET A 314 14.73 4.38 25.67
C MET A 314 14.04 3.95 26.96
N GLY A 315 14.03 4.87 27.91
CA GLY A 315 13.52 4.71 29.26
C GLY A 315 13.79 5.99 30.05
N GLN A 316 13.41 6.01 31.33
CA GLN A 316 13.57 7.21 32.15
C GLN A 316 15.04 7.63 32.27
N GLY A 317 15.36 8.86 31.88
CA GLY A 317 16.69 9.47 32.04
C GLY A 317 17.72 9.11 30.95
N GLN A 318 17.31 8.43 29.87
CA GLN A 318 18.20 8.04 28.77
C GLN A 318 18.36 9.13 27.70
N GLU A 319 17.57 10.20 27.77
CA GLU A 319 17.55 11.26 26.76
C GLU A 319 18.91 11.95 26.56
N PRO A 320 19.68 12.31 27.61
CA PRO A 320 21.00 12.93 27.42
C PRO A 320 22.01 12.01 26.71
N ALA A 321 21.97 10.71 27.02
CA ALA A 321 22.82 9.73 26.37
C ALA A 321 22.42 9.51 24.90
N ALA A 322 21.11 9.46 24.62
CA ALA A 322 20.59 9.34 23.27
C ALA A 322 21.00 10.52 22.37
N ARG A 323 20.95 11.77 22.87
CA ARG A 323 21.44 12.96 22.14
C ARG A 323 22.89 12.81 21.71
N LYS A 324 23.76 12.42 22.66
CA LYS A 324 25.18 12.21 22.38
C LYS A 324 25.41 11.13 21.30
N LEU A 325 24.62 10.06 21.31
CA LEU A 325 24.69 9.01 20.30
C LEU A 325 24.24 9.49 18.92
N LEU A 326 23.21 10.35 18.85
CA LEU A 326 22.77 10.96 17.59
C LEU A 326 23.89 11.83 17.01
N ASP A 327 24.50 12.71 17.81
CA ASP A 327 25.61 13.55 17.38
C ASP A 327 26.79 12.70 16.89
N THR A 328 27.19 11.69 17.66
CA THR A 328 28.25 10.74 17.26
C THR A 328 27.90 10.02 15.97
N GLY A 329 26.64 9.59 15.80
CA GLY A 329 26.17 8.92 14.60
C GLY A 329 26.31 9.78 13.35
N VAL A 330 25.90 11.04 13.46
CA VAL A 330 25.98 12.04 12.38
C VAL A 330 27.43 12.35 12.01
N THR A 331 28.32 12.49 13.00
CA THR A 331 29.73 12.86 12.76
C THR A 331 30.62 11.68 12.36
N GLU A 332 30.34 10.46 12.86
CA GLU A 332 31.16 9.27 12.57
C GLU A 332 30.57 8.39 11.45
N GLY A 333 29.36 8.70 10.95
CA GLY A 333 28.68 7.89 9.93
C GLY A 333 28.24 6.52 10.42
N CYS A 334 27.83 6.42 11.69
CA CYS A 334 27.39 5.17 12.29
C CYS A 334 25.86 4.98 12.18
N TRP A 335 25.38 3.76 12.35
CA TRP A 335 23.95 3.51 12.51
C TRP A 335 23.57 3.71 13.97
N VAL A 336 22.59 4.57 14.24
CA VAL A 336 22.04 4.79 15.57
C VAL A 336 20.74 4.00 15.70
N LEU A 337 20.63 3.18 16.74
CA LEU A 337 19.44 2.38 17.04
C LEU A 337 18.82 2.82 18.36
N LEU A 338 17.69 3.53 18.30
CA LEU A 338 16.88 3.90 19.45
C LEU A 338 15.82 2.82 19.69
N GLN A 339 15.97 2.05 20.77
CA GLN A 339 15.08 0.92 21.05
C GLN A 339 13.95 1.34 22.00
N ASN A 340 12.79 0.70 21.90
CA ASN A 340 11.66 0.89 22.82
C ASN A 340 11.17 2.35 22.94
N CYS A 341 11.17 3.08 21.83
CA CYS A 341 10.89 4.51 21.78
C CYS A 341 9.46 4.90 22.19
N HIS A 342 8.53 3.94 22.25
CA HIS A 342 7.20 4.12 22.83
C HIS A 342 7.25 4.48 24.33
N LEU A 343 8.36 4.19 25.02
CA LEU A 343 8.62 4.57 26.41
C LEU A 343 9.18 6.00 26.55
N GLY A 344 9.61 6.62 25.46
CA GLY A 344 10.32 7.91 25.43
C GLY A 344 9.67 8.94 24.50
N LEU A 345 8.34 9.08 24.56
CA LEU A 345 7.56 9.89 23.60
C LEU A 345 7.98 11.36 23.55
N GLY A 346 8.34 11.97 24.69
CA GLY A 346 8.82 13.35 24.73
C GLY A 346 10.12 13.53 23.94
N PHE A 347 11.02 12.56 24.02
CA PHE A 347 12.26 12.56 23.24
C PHE A 347 11.99 12.32 21.75
N MET A 348 10.96 11.55 21.38
CA MET A 348 10.60 11.38 19.97
C MET A 348 10.14 12.69 19.31
N VAL A 349 9.47 13.58 20.06
CA VAL A 349 9.13 14.93 19.56
C VAL A 349 10.39 15.75 19.30
N GLU A 350 11.39 15.62 20.16
CA GLU A 350 12.69 16.27 19.96
C GLU A 350 13.45 15.68 18.77
N VAL A 351 13.46 14.36 18.61
CA VAL A 351 14.05 13.68 17.46
C VAL A 351 13.39 14.15 16.15
N GLU A 352 12.07 14.34 16.12
CA GLU A 352 11.38 14.92 14.96
C GLU A 352 11.96 16.29 14.58
N GLN A 353 12.06 17.20 15.55
CA GLN A 353 12.60 18.54 15.33
C GLN A 353 14.08 18.51 14.92
N TRP A 354 14.85 17.62 15.53
CA TRP A 354 16.27 17.44 15.27
C TRP A 354 16.53 16.93 13.84
N ILE A 355 15.79 15.92 13.37
CA ILE A 355 15.92 15.42 11.99
C ILE A 355 15.57 16.50 10.97
N LEU A 356 14.50 17.27 11.22
CA LEU A 356 14.09 18.36 10.32
C LEU A 356 15.10 19.51 10.28
N ALA A 357 15.86 19.72 11.36
CA ALA A 357 16.91 20.73 11.43
C ALA A 357 18.27 20.23 10.91
N LEU A 358 18.42 18.92 10.67
CA LEU A 358 19.68 18.31 10.26
C LEU A 358 19.98 18.68 8.79
N THR A 359 21.00 19.51 8.57
CA THR A 359 21.42 19.92 7.22
C THR A 359 22.57 19.10 6.67
N ASP A 360 23.40 18.53 7.55
CA ASP A 360 24.59 17.79 7.17
C ASP A 360 24.77 16.56 8.08
N ALA A 361 25.19 15.46 7.47
CA ALA A 361 25.44 14.20 8.12
C ALA A 361 26.32 13.32 7.23
N GLU A 362 27.15 12.47 7.84
CA GLU A 362 27.93 11.48 7.10
C GLU A 362 27.05 10.57 6.25
N GLU A 363 27.55 10.17 5.06
CA GLU A 363 26.74 9.46 4.06
C GLU A 363 26.22 8.10 4.55
N THR A 364 27.00 7.44 5.43
CA THR A 364 26.67 6.14 6.01
C THR A 364 25.75 6.21 7.22
N PHE A 365 25.50 7.41 7.76
CA PHE A 365 24.61 7.60 8.91
C PHE A 365 23.19 7.11 8.60
N ARG A 366 22.61 6.33 9.51
CA ARG A 366 21.19 5.93 9.47
C ARG A 366 20.62 5.92 10.86
N LEU A 367 19.40 6.43 11.00
CA LEU A 367 18.64 6.36 12.24
C LEU A 367 17.59 5.24 12.18
N TRP A 368 17.70 4.31 13.11
CA TRP A 368 16.76 3.22 13.33
C TRP A 368 16.02 3.43 14.65
N ILE A 369 14.72 3.25 14.63
CA ILE A 369 13.84 3.44 15.78
C ILE A 369 13.02 2.18 15.94
N THR A 370 12.95 1.60 17.15
CA THR A 370 11.98 0.53 17.44
C THR A 370 10.91 1.04 18.39
N ALA A 371 9.64 0.78 18.08
CA ALA A 371 8.52 1.24 18.90
C ALA A 371 7.30 0.33 18.75
N GLU A 372 6.53 0.18 19.82
CA GLU A 372 5.18 -0.34 19.74
C GLU A 372 4.21 0.76 19.28
N PRO A 373 3.10 0.40 18.62
CA PRO A 373 1.99 1.31 18.33
C PRO A 373 1.56 2.14 19.54
N HIS A 374 1.70 3.47 19.42
CA HIS A 374 1.29 4.39 20.49
C HIS A 374 0.55 5.62 19.92
N PRO A 375 -0.64 5.98 20.45
CA PRO A 375 -1.48 7.06 19.91
C PRO A 375 -0.82 8.44 19.93
N LYS A 376 0.08 8.68 20.89
CA LYS A 376 0.83 9.94 21.04
C LYS A 376 2.20 9.94 20.36
N PHE A 377 2.50 8.94 19.54
CA PHE A 377 3.77 8.94 18.79
C PHE A 377 3.76 10.12 17.79
N PRO A 378 4.86 10.87 17.63
CA PRO A 378 4.86 12.09 16.82
C PRO A 378 4.52 11.82 15.34
N ILE A 379 3.53 12.56 14.83
CA ILE A 379 2.98 12.32 13.48
C ILE A 379 3.98 12.76 12.41
N GLY A 380 4.68 13.88 12.61
CA GLY A 380 5.69 14.34 11.64
C GLY A 380 6.82 13.34 11.49
N LEU A 381 7.27 12.76 12.60
CA LEU A 381 8.26 11.68 12.58
C LEU A 381 7.73 10.46 11.80
N LEU A 382 6.49 10.04 12.01
CA LEU A 382 5.90 8.91 11.25
C LEU A 382 5.82 9.22 9.75
N GLN A 383 5.45 10.44 9.40
CA GLN A 383 5.31 10.90 8.02
C GLN A 383 6.65 11.02 7.28
N HIS A 384 7.72 11.34 8.00
CA HIS A 384 9.10 11.44 7.49
C HIS A 384 9.90 10.13 7.61
N SER A 385 9.30 9.08 8.17
CA SER A 385 9.97 7.78 8.34
C SER A 385 9.55 6.73 7.32
N ILE A 386 10.46 5.83 7.03
CA ILE A 386 10.16 4.51 6.47
C ILE A 386 9.68 3.61 7.60
N LYS A 387 8.55 2.90 7.41
CA LYS A 387 8.02 1.96 8.41
C LYS A 387 8.28 0.53 7.97
N ILE A 388 8.71 -0.31 8.92
CA ILE A 388 8.86 -1.75 8.72
C ILE A 388 8.22 -2.54 9.86
N THR A 389 7.72 -3.74 9.55
CA THR A 389 7.32 -4.77 10.51
C THR A 389 8.18 -6.01 10.28
N ASN A 390 8.52 -6.71 11.37
CA ASN A 390 9.32 -7.94 11.31
C ASN A 390 8.51 -9.15 11.78
N GLU A 391 7.29 -9.31 11.28
CA GLU A 391 6.46 -10.45 11.66
C GLU A 391 6.76 -11.67 10.80
N ALA A 392 6.72 -12.85 11.41
CA ALA A 392 6.76 -14.09 10.64
C ALA A 392 5.56 -14.11 9.67
N PRO A 393 5.76 -14.42 8.38
CA PRO A 393 4.68 -14.40 7.40
C PRO A 393 3.61 -15.42 7.78
N ALA A 394 2.33 -15.13 7.49
CA ALA A 394 1.24 -16.08 7.74
C ALA A 394 1.29 -17.25 6.76
N GLY A 395 0.97 -18.44 7.27
CA GLY A 395 0.87 -19.67 6.48
C GLY A 395 2.15 -20.51 6.46
N VAL A 396 1.95 -21.83 6.49
CA VAL A 396 3.03 -22.82 6.63
C VAL A 396 4.05 -22.74 5.50
N GLN A 397 3.62 -22.56 4.25
CA GLN A 397 4.54 -22.48 3.12
C GLN A 397 5.44 -21.24 3.21
N ALA A 398 4.89 -20.09 3.61
CA ALA A 398 5.64 -18.84 3.72
C ALA A 398 6.60 -18.88 4.91
N GLY A 399 6.14 -19.40 6.06
CA GLY A 399 6.99 -19.60 7.24
C GLY A 399 8.14 -20.58 7.00
N LEU A 400 7.90 -21.63 6.20
CA LEU A 400 8.94 -22.57 5.80
C LEU A 400 9.98 -21.87 4.92
N LYS A 401 9.55 -21.15 3.86
CA LYS A 401 10.46 -20.36 3.01
C LYS A 401 11.27 -19.36 3.82
N ALA A 402 10.66 -18.69 4.80
CA ALA A 402 11.34 -17.76 5.69
C ALA A 402 12.40 -18.46 6.55
N SER A 403 12.09 -19.64 7.10
CA SER A 403 13.06 -20.45 7.86
C SER A 403 14.22 -20.91 6.98
N TYR A 404 13.96 -21.29 5.73
CA TYR A 404 15.01 -21.66 4.78
C TYR A 404 15.89 -20.47 4.36
N ASN A 405 15.37 -19.24 4.36
CA ASN A 405 16.19 -18.04 4.10
C ASN A 405 17.24 -17.78 5.18
N TRP A 406 17.12 -18.39 6.36
CA TRP A 406 18.17 -18.33 7.39
C TRP A 406 19.31 -19.31 7.14
N LEU A 407 19.10 -20.30 6.26
CA LEU A 407 20.07 -21.33 5.93
C LEU A 407 20.87 -20.90 4.69
N ASN A 408 22.18 -21.06 4.73
CA ASN A 408 23.03 -20.97 3.55
C ASN A 408 23.29 -22.36 2.96
N GLN A 409 23.85 -22.40 1.75
CA GLN A 409 24.18 -23.66 1.09
C GLN A 409 25.17 -24.50 1.92
N ASP A 410 26.08 -23.85 2.63
CA ASP A 410 27.07 -24.52 3.49
C ASP A 410 26.41 -25.30 4.63
N VAL A 411 25.35 -24.77 5.25
CA VAL A 411 24.60 -25.48 6.29
C VAL A 411 23.78 -26.62 5.68
N LEU A 412 23.18 -26.41 4.50
CA LEU A 412 22.42 -27.45 3.79
C LEU A 412 23.30 -28.64 3.41
N ASP A 413 24.55 -28.39 3.03
CA ASP A 413 25.51 -29.39 2.59
C ASP A 413 26.56 -29.75 3.66
N SER A 414 26.40 -29.26 4.88
CA SER A 414 27.32 -29.52 6.01
C SER A 414 27.45 -31.02 6.34
N VAL A 415 26.41 -31.80 6.07
CA VAL A 415 26.37 -33.24 6.28
C VAL A 415 25.92 -33.91 4.99
N THR A 416 26.75 -34.83 4.48
CA THR A 416 26.49 -35.56 3.23
C THR A 416 25.39 -36.61 3.35
N GLU A 417 25.05 -37.05 4.56
CA GLU A 417 23.99 -38.03 4.77
C GLU A 417 22.62 -37.45 4.39
N PRO A 418 21.81 -38.16 3.57
CA PRO A 418 20.48 -37.69 3.18
C PRO A 418 19.53 -37.42 4.36
N LYS A 419 19.74 -38.10 5.49
CA LYS A 419 18.95 -37.94 6.72
C LYS A 419 19.06 -36.53 7.30
N TRP A 420 20.18 -35.85 7.12
CA TRP A 420 20.36 -34.45 7.57
C TRP A 420 19.31 -33.54 6.94
N LYS A 421 19.12 -33.63 5.62
CA LYS A 421 18.18 -32.79 4.87
C LYS A 421 16.73 -33.05 5.31
N ILE A 422 16.39 -34.31 5.61
CA ILE A 422 15.08 -34.70 6.14
C ILE A 422 14.87 -34.11 7.54
N MET A 423 15.86 -34.23 8.43
CA MET A 423 15.78 -33.73 9.80
C MET A 423 15.72 -32.21 9.85
N LEU A 424 16.49 -31.54 8.99
CA LEU A 424 16.48 -30.09 8.83
C LEU A 424 15.13 -29.59 8.33
N PHE A 425 14.54 -30.24 7.32
CA PHE A 425 13.19 -29.95 6.87
C PHE A 425 12.18 -30.13 8.01
N ALA A 426 12.24 -31.26 8.73
CA ALA A 426 11.34 -31.51 9.86
C ALA A 426 11.47 -30.46 10.95
N LEU A 427 12.70 -29.99 11.25
CA LEU A 427 12.95 -28.92 12.21
C LEU A 427 12.37 -27.57 11.72
N CYS A 428 12.63 -27.18 10.48
CA CYS A 428 12.08 -25.95 9.90
C CYS A 428 10.54 -25.98 9.83
N PHE A 429 9.97 -27.15 9.52
CA PHE A 429 8.53 -27.36 9.53
C PHE A 429 7.96 -27.25 10.94
N MET A 430 8.55 -27.92 11.92
CA MET A 430 8.14 -27.81 13.33
C MET A 430 8.27 -26.38 13.86
N HIS A 431 9.36 -25.69 13.56
CA HIS A 431 9.53 -24.26 13.87
C HIS A 431 8.37 -23.44 13.30
N THR A 432 8.03 -23.65 12.03
CA THR A 432 6.93 -22.95 11.36
C THR A 432 5.58 -23.24 12.03
N ILE A 433 5.29 -24.50 12.37
CA ILE A 433 4.04 -24.87 13.07
C ILE A 433 3.95 -24.21 14.45
N VAL A 434 5.05 -24.15 15.20
CA VAL A 434 5.09 -23.48 16.51
C VAL A 434 4.85 -21.97 16.36
N GLN A 435 5.42 -21.33 15.33
CA GLN A 435 5.17 -19.92 15.04
C GLN A 435 3.72 -19.66 14.65
N GLU A 436 3.13 -20.48 13.78
CA GLU A 436 1.74 -20.35 13.36
C GLU A 436 0.75 -20.55 14.51
N ARG A 437 1.04 -21.45 15.45
CA ARG A 437 0.20 -21.65 16.66
C ARG A 437 0.29 -20.52 17.68
N ARG A 438 1.29 -19.64 17.56
CA ARG A 438 1.52 -18.52 18.48
C ARG A 438 0.77 -17.25 18.04
N LYS A 439 0.41 -17.19 16.76
CA LYS A 439 -0.47 -16.16 16.17
C LYS A 439 -1.92 -16.50 16.49
#